data_AF-A0A8C2A9Z5-F1
#
_entry.id   AF-A0A8C2A9Z5-F1
#
_cell.length_a   1.000
_cell.length_b   1.000
_cell.length_c   1.000
_cell.angle_alpha   90.00
_cell.angle_beta   90.00
_cell.angle_gamma   90.00
#
_symmetry.space_group_name_H-M   'P 1'
#
loop_
_entity.id
_entity.type
_entity.pdbx_description
1 polymer ?
#
loop_
_entity_poly.entity_id
_entity_poly.type
_entity_poly.pdbx_seq_one_letter_code
_entity_poly.pdbx_strand_id
1 'polypeptide(L)'
;MAGFCLLRLILAVAALTVCVSVVCLNGGTSLLSPSGRHMLCFCPDGFSGSNCERDESVSCFDGLGLQYRGPVSKSESGQECLEWDSESVRGIGAYPKNHGPGRHNYCRNPDYSRRPWCYVRTGARIVKEDCDIPRCAKDHGSGSLTGAQSGWQCGQREERNMKVVGGALSAVERHPWMAAVFSRSARGRSFTCGGSLISPCWVLTAAHCFPDGTKTSLHKLSVFVGKNAINETDAQREQELRVSELFIHEHFDNTDGNYNNDIALLKIRSPDGHCAKESSSVKTVCIPEAHQSLSAGTSCEVTGYGREQEGLWYYSQYLREAKVNLLSQDVCSSKEYYDSMFTDNMLCAGSPDWSADACKGDSGGPLVCRVRERVFLFGVVSWGEGCSRQFRPGVYTKVSNYYNWILEKTGLLSLS
;
A
#
# COMPACT_ATOMS: atom_id res chain seq x y z
N MET A 1 20.45 -47.34 -2.83
CA MET A 1 21.25 -47.96 -1.75
C MET A 1 21.35 -46.94 -0.64
N ALA A 2 20.39 -46.85 0.29
CA ALA A 2 20.05 -47.77 1.39
C ALA A 2 20.96 -47.58 2.63
N GLY A 3 20.33 -47.46 3.80
CA GLY A 3 20.98 -47.43 5.13
C GLY A 3 20.31 -46.44 6.10
N PHE A 4 19.00 -46.55 6.37
CA PHE A 4 18.41 -47.23 7.53
C PHE A 4 19.01 -46.90 8.91
N CYS A 5 18.19 -46.25 9.74
CA CYS A 5 18.24 -46.23 11.21
C CYS A 5 18.51 -47.62 11.80
N LEU A 6 19.40 -47.70 12.78
CA LEU A 6 19.25 -48.68 13.87
C LEU A 6 19.60 -48.07 15.23
N LEU A 7 18.69 -48.34 16.16
CA LEU A 7 18.57 -47.91 17.54
C LEU A 7 19.68 -48.50 18.43
N ARG A 8 20.26 -47.71 19.35
CA ARG A 8 20.65 -48.18 20.70
C ARG A 8 20.66 -47.02 21.71
N LEU A 9 19.73 -47.09 22.66
CA LEU A 9 19.69 -46.33 23.91
C LEU A 9 20.92 -46.64 24.77
N ILE A 10 21.71 -45.63 25.17
CA ILE A 10 22.35 -45.52 26.49
C ILE A 10 22.41 -44.03 26.86
N LEU A 11 22.04 -43.71 28.09
CA LEU A 11 21.94 -42.38 28.68
C LEU A 11 23.19 -41.52 28.42
N ALA A 12 22.98 -40.35 27.80
CA ALA A 12 23.80 -39.18 28.05
C ALA A 12 22.86 -37.97 28.06
N VAL A 13 22.78 -37.30 29.20
CA VAL A 13 22.12 -36.01 29.37
C VAL A 13 22.88 -34.99 28.52
N ALA A 14 22.58 -34.92 27.23
CA ALA A 14 23.00 -33.83 26.38
C ALA A 14 21.97 -32.71 26.60
N ALA A 15 22.40 -31.68 27.33
CA ALA A 15 21.67 -30.43 27.42
C ALA A 15 21.24 -30.03 26.00
N LEU A 16 19.93 -30.01 25.75
CA LEU A 16 19.33 -29.37 24.60
C LEU A 16 19.74 -27.89 24.66
N THR A 17 20.90 -27.58 24.11
CA THR A 17 21.30 -26.20 23.86
C THR A 17 20.44 -25.82 22.66
N VAL A 18 19.27 -25.27 22.95
CA VAL A 18 18.45 -24.58 21.97
C VAL A 18 19.37 -23.56 21.33
N CYS A 19 19.80 -23.84 20.10
CA CYS A 19 20.54 -22.86 19.32
C CYS A 19 19.52 -21.79 18.95
N VAL A 20 19.41 -20.76 19.79
CA VAL A 20 18.61 -19.58 19.48
C VAL A 20 19.25 -18.98 18.23
N SER A 21 18.56 -19.09 17.10
CA SER A 21 19.00 -18.50 15.84
C SER A 21 19.07 -16.99 16.00
N VAL A 22 20.27 -16.46 16.25
CA VAL A 22 20.51 -15.01 16.26
C VAL A 22 20.53 -14.55 14.80
N VAL A 23 19.57 -13.70 14.44
CA VAL A 23 19.50 -13.10 13.11
C VAL A 23 20.33 -11.82 13.11
N CYS A 24 21.46 -11.82 12.43
CA CYS A 24 22.25 -10.60 12.22
C CYS A 24 21.65 -9.78 11.08
N LEU A 25 21.38 -8.51 11.35
CA LEU A 25 20.76 -7.56 10.43
C LEU A 25 21.83 -6.74 9.69
N ASN A 26 21.43 -6.01 8.65
CA ASN A 26 22.27 -5.02 7.96
C ASN A 26 23.64 -5.52 7.49
N GLY A 27 23.73 -6.78 7.05
CA GLY A 27 24.99 -7.39 6.58
C GLY A 27 25.91 -7.91 7.70
N GLY A 28 25.43 -7.96 8.95
CA GLY A 28 26.16 -8.57 10.06
C GLY A 28 26.42 -10.06 9.87
N THR A 29 27.60 -10.51 10.31
CA THR A 29 28.03 -11.91 10.21
C THR A 29 27.81 -12.62 11.54
N SER A 30 27.10 -13.75 11.53
CA SER A 30 26.90 -14.56 12.74
C SER A 30 28.16 -15.37 13.04
N LEU A 31 28.76 -15.16 14.21
CA LEU A 31 29.94 -15.88 14.70
C LEU A 31 29.59 -16.70 15.94
N LEU A 32 30.14 -17.91 16.03
CA LEU A 32 30.03 -18.72 17.24
C LEU A 32 30.91 -18.10 18.33
N SER A 33 30.41 -17.95 19.56
CA SER A 33 31.23 -17.40 20.63
C SER A 33 32.39 -18.33 21.01
N PRO A 34 33.45 -17.80 21.65
CA PRO A 34 34.60 -18.60 22.08
C PRO A 34 34.24 -19.76 23.02
N SER A 35 33.10 -19.68 23.73
CA SER A 35 32.62 -20.74 24.60
C SER A 35 31.77 -21.81 23.88
N GLY A 36 31.44 -21.60 22.60
CA GLY A 36 30.61 -22.48 21.78
C GLY A 36 29.12 -22.50 22.17
N ARG A 37 28.70 -21.65 23.12
CA ARG A 37 27.36 -21.73 23.73
C ARG A 37 26.33 -20.77 23.15
N HIS A 38 26.73 -19.71 22.46
CA HIS A 38 25.82 -18.75 21.82
C HIS A 38 26.40 -18.18 20.53
N MET A 39 25.54 -17.66 19.65
CA MET A 39 25.93 -16.93 18.44
C MET A 39 25.97 -15.41 18.74
N LEU A 40 26.96 -14.72 18.18
CA LEU A 40 27.16 -13.26 18.26
C LEU A 40 27.12 -12.67 16.85
N CYS A 41 26.68 -11.42 16.71
CA CYS A 41 26.77 -10.72 15.43
C CYS A 41 28.03 -9.84 15.38
N PHE A 42 28.83 -10.02 14.32
CA PHE A 42 29.89 -9.10 13.94
C PHE A 42 29.33 -8.08 12.96
N CYS A 43 29.31 -6.81 13.36
CA CYS A 43 28.65 -5.76 12.60
C CYS A 43 29.60 -5.07 11.61
N PRO A 44 29.13 -4.75 10.40
CA PRO A 44 29.90 -3.93 9.47
C PRO A 44 30.16 -2.53 10.02
N ASP A 45 31.16 -1.84 9.48
CA ASP A 45 31.48 -0.47 9.87
C ASP A 45 30.24 0.44 9.77
N GLY A 46 30.01 1.23 10.82
CA GLY A 46 28.83 2.09 10.95
C GLY A 46 27.59 1.41 11.55
N PHE A 47 27.60 0.08 11.77
CA PHE A 47 26.51 -0.63 12.43
C PHE A 47 26.88 -1.16 13.82
N SER A 48 25.93 -1.15 14.74
CA SER A 48 26.14 -1.66 16.11
C SER A 48 24.88 -2.28 16.72
N GLY A 49 25.02 -2.92 17.88
CA GLY A 49 23.93 -3.63 18.57
C GLY A 49 24.14 -5.14 18.57
N SER A 50 23.34 -5.88 19.36
CA SER A 50 23.53 -7.34 19.49
C SER A 50 23.24 -8.10 18.20
N ASN A 51 22.43 -7.50 17.32
CA ASN A 51 22.03 -8.02 16.01
C ASN A 51 22.40 -7.07 14.86
N CYS A 52 23.30 -6.11 15.06
CA CYS A 52 23.67 -5.07 14.06
C CYS A 52 22.49 -4.21 13.61
N GLU A 53 21.54 -3.97 14.52
CA GLU A 53 20.27 -3.30 14.27
C GLU A 53 20.36 -1.76 14.30
N ARG A 54 21.49 -1.18 14.71
CA ARG A 54 21.69 0.27 14.82
C ARG A 54 22.64 0.73 13.72
N ASP A 55 22.32 1.86 13.11
CA ASP A 55 23.14 2.55 12.14
C ASP A 55 23.63 3.86 12.75
N GLU A 56 24.90 3.93 13.11
CA GLU A 56 25.51 5.09 13.77
C GLU A 56 25.84 6.21 12.77
N SER A 57 25.81 5.91 11.47
CA SER A 57 26.14 6.86 10.40
C SER A 57 24.96 7.70 9.94
N VAL A 58 23.72 7.24 10.21
CA VAL A 58 22.50 7.89 9.75
C VAL A 58 22.03 8.98 10.73
N SER A 59 22.02 10.22 10.26
CA SER A 59 21.59 11.41 11.01
C SER A 59 20.22 11.96 10.59
N CYS A 60 19.60 11.38 9.55
CA CYS A 60 18.34 11.84 8.97
C CYS A 60 17.41 10.67 8.66
N PHE A 61 16.12 10.94 8.49
CA PHE A 61 15.15 9.91 8.05
C PHE A 61 14.56 10.23 6.68
N ASP A 62 14.19 9.18 5.95
CA ASP A 62 13.56 9.27 4.62
C ASP A 62 12.13 8.67 4.65
N GLY A 63 11.24 9.17 3.79
CA GLY A 63 9.83 8.76 3.75
C GLY A 63 9.12 8.97 5.11
N LEU A 64 8.60 7.88 5.69
CA LEU A 64 8.01 7.83 7.04
C LEU A 64 9.05 7.44 8.12
N GLY A 65 10.29 7.12 7.75
CA GLY A 65 11.33 6.69 8.69
C GLY A 65 11.13 5.28 9.26
N LEU A 66 10.41 4.41 8.55
CA LEU A 66 10.23 2.99 8.94
C LEU A 66 11.55 2.22 9.02
N GLN A 67 12.47 2.55 8.10
CA GLN A 67 13.81 1.97 8.02
C GLN A 67 14.86 2.79 8.77
N TYR A 68 14.45 3.88 9.45
CA TYR A 68 15.37 4.65 10.25
C TYR A 68 15.92 3.79 11.38
N ARG A 69 17.24 3.65 11.42
CA ARG A 69 17.98 2.92 12.47
C ARG A 69 19.01 3.80 13.19
N GLY A 70 18.92 5.12 13.00
CA GLY A 70 19.79 6.10 13.63
C GLY A 70 19.66 6.17 15.16
N PRO A 71 20.61 6.84 15.84
CA PRO A 71 20.76 6.85 17.30
C PRO A 71 20.02 8.00 18.01
N VAL A 72 19.15 8.75 17.32
CA VAL A 72 18.40 9.85 17.97
C VAL A 72 17.43 9.29 19.02
N SER A 73 17.47 9.84 20.23
CA SER A 73 16.66 9.45 21.41
C SER A 73 15.95 10.65 22.07
N LYS A 74 15.66 11.71 21.30
CA LYS A 74 14.93 12.89 21.77
C LYS A 74 13.69 13.18 20.93
N SER A 75 12.62 13.63 21.59
CA SER A 75 11.41 14.12 20.92
C SER A 75 11.57 15.56 20.40
N GLU A 76 10.66 16.02 19.54
CA GLU A 76 10.58 17.40 19.06
C GLU A 76 10.45 18.43 20.19
N SER A 77 9.86 18.04 21.32
CA SER A 77 9.76 18.89 22.51
C SER A 77 11.03 18.89 23.38
N GLY A 78 12.07 18.15 22.96
CA GLY A 78 13.35 18.02 23.65
C GLY A 78 13.35 17.00 24.78
N GLN A 79 12.27 16.23 24.97
CA GLN A 79 12.17 15.20 26.00
C GLN A 79 12.98 13.96 25.62
N GLU A 80 13.54 13.28 26.64
CA GLU A 80 14.27 12.05 26.44
C GLU A 80 13.32 10.87 26.24
N CYS A 81 13.60 10.05 25.22
CA CYS A 81 12.82 8.87 24.91
C CYS A 81 12.98 7.79 25.97
N LEU A 82 11.87 7.12 26.29
CA LEU A 82 11.83 5.93 27.13
C LEU A 82 12.26 4.69 26.35
N GLU A 83 12.83 3.71 27.04
CA GLU A 83 13.20 2.43 26.45
C GLU A 83 11.96 1.66 25.99
N TRP A 84 12.03 1.13 24.77
CA TRP A 84 10.91 0.43 24.14
C TRP A 84 10.49 -0.81 24.93
N ASP A 85 11.44 -1.56 25.49
CA ASP A 85 11.20 -2.79 26.25
C ASP A 85 10.99 -2.57 27.76
N SER A 86 10.95 -1.32 28.22
CA SER A 86 10.68 -1.01 29.63
C SER A 86 9.29 -1.48 30.04
N GLU A 87 9.16 -1.92 31.30
CA GLU A 87 7.89 -2.40 31.86
C GLU A 87 6.77 -1.35 31.72
N SER A 88 7.10 -0.08 31.93
CA SER A 88 6.16 1.03 31.80
C SER A 88 5.64 1.22 30.37
N VAL A 89 6.45 0.90 29.34
CA VAL A 89 6.06 1.02 27.92
C VAL A 89 5.32 -0.22 27.43
N ARG A 90 5.74 -1.42 27.85
CA ARG A 90 5.09 -2.70 27.47
C ARG A 90 3.62 -2.77 27.90
N GLY A 91 3.24 -2.06 28.96
CA GLY A 91 1.86 -1.97 29.45
C GLY A 91 0.92 -1.11 28.60
N ILE A 92 1.43 -0.29 27.68
CA ILE A 92 0.63 0.72 26.93
C ILE A 92 0.00 0.14 25.64
N GLY A 93 0.53 -0.98 25.13
CA GLY A 93 -0.16 -1.82 24.13
C GLY A 93 -0.24 -1.28 22.69
N ALA A 94 0.53 -0.24 22.31
CA ALA A 94 0.41 0.38 20.99
C ALA A 94 1.31 -0.21 19.87
N TYR A 95 2.15 -1.21 20.16
CA TYR A 95 2.94 -1.92 19.15
C TYR A 95 2.93 -3.45 19.41
N PRO A 96 3.15 -4.30 18.39
CA PRO A 96 3.05 -5.75 18.54
C PRO A 96 3.93 -6.28 19.69
N LYS A 97 3.33 -6.92 20.70
CA LYS A 97 3.97 -7.34 21.97
C LYS A 97 5.21 -8.24 21.82
N ASN A 98 5.40 -8.84 20.64
CA ASN A 98 6.50 -9.77 20.36
C ASN A 98 7.62 -9.15 19.50
N HIS A 99 7.52 -7.88 19.08
CA HIS A 99 8.44 -7.25 18.12
C HIS A 99 8.68 -5.76 18.43
N GLY A 100 9.00 -5.42 19.68
CA GLY A 100 9.50 -4.08 19.99
C GLY A 100 10.83 -3.80 19.24
N PRO A 101 11.19 -2.53 18.98
CA PRO A 101 12.40 -2.20 18.23
C PRO A 101 13.73 -2.67 18.86
N GLY A 102 13.70 -3.11 20.11
CA GLY A 102 14.84 -3.65 20.84
C GLY A 102 14.98 -3.02 22.23
N ARG A 103 16.06 -3.39 22.93
CA ARG A 103 16.41 -2.86 24.26
C ARG A 103 17.18 -1.55 24.14
N HIS A 104 16.51 -0.52 23.64
CA HIS A 104 17.06 0.83 23.47
C HIS A 104 15.94 1.87 23.53
N ASN A 105 16.28 3.16 23.56
CA ASN A 105 15.31 4.26 23.52
C ASN A 105 15.36 5.09 22.24
N TYR A 106 16.13 4.68 21.22
CA TYR A 106 16.18 5.40 19.96
C TYR A 106 14.84 5.45 19.26
N CYS A 107 14.56 6.57 18.60
CA CYS A 107 13.38 6.84 17.82
C CYS A 107 13.18 5.84 16.69
N ARG A 108 11.96 5.33 16.58
CA ARG A 108 11.59 4.30 15.62
C ARG A 108 10.17 4.59 15.13
N ASN A 109 9.79 3.94 14.04
CA ASN A 109 8.44 4.03 13.54
C ASN A 109 7.82 2.63 13.36
N PRO A 110 7.55 1.90 14.45
CA PRO A 110 7.07 0.52 14.38
C PRO A 110 5.58 0.39 14.00
N ASP A 111 4.83 1.49 14.07
CA ASP A 111 3.37 1.53 13.88
C ASP A 111 2.95 2.42 12.69
N TYR A 112 3.89 2.76 11.81
CA TYR A 112 3.65 3.48 10.56
C TYR A 112 3.10 4.90 10.71
N SER A 113 3.44 5.54 11.83
CA SER A 113 3.18 6.96 12.09
C SER A 113 3.78 7.90 11.05
N ARG A 114 3.38 9.17 11.06
CA ARG A 114 3.84 10.22 10.12
C ARG A 114 5.37 10.42 10.07
N ARG A 115 6.09 10.09 11.14
CA ARG A 115 7.56 10.13 11.26
C ARG A 115 8.02 9.24 12.43
N PRO A 116 9.33 8.98 12.60
CA PRO A 116 9.80 8.28 13.79
C PRO A 116 9.43 9.03 15.06
N TRP A 117 9.06 8.26 16.07
CA TRP A 117 8.54 8.74 17.34
C TRP A 117 9.13 7.92 18.48
N CYS A 118 8.88 8.35 19.71
CA CYS A 118 9.17 7.58 20.91
C CYS A 118 8.18 7.90 22.03
N TYR A 119 8.23 7.12 23.10
CA TYR A 119 7.49 7.44 24.31
C TYR A 119 8.30 8.39 25.17
N VAL A 120 7.65 9.40 25.74
CA VAL A 120 8.24 10.32 26.71
C VAL A 120 7.37 10.40 27.96
N ARG A 121 7.97 10.84 29.08
CA ARG A 121 7.25 11.01 30.34
C ARG A 121 6.84 12.48 30.52
N THR A 122 5.54 12.74 30.53
CA THR A 122 4.98 14.07 30.75
C THR A 122 4.20 14.07 32.07
N GLY A 123 4.88 14.47 33.14
CA GLY A 123 4.35 14.35 34.51
C GLY A 123 4.14 12.89 34.90
N ALA A 124 2.90 12.52 35.26
CA ALA A 124 2.53 11.15 35.62
C ALA A 124 2.09 10.27 34.44
N ARG A 125 2.07 10.82 33.21
CA ARG A 125 1.62 10.10 32.01
C ARG A 125 2.78 9.79 31.09
N ILE A 126 2.65 8.67 30.36
CA ILE A 126 3.52 8.33 29.24
C ILE A 126 2.74 8.64 27.96
N VAL A 127 3.34 9.45 27.11
CA VAL A 127 2.72 9.88 25.85
C VAL A 127 3.67 9.59 24.69
N LYS A 128 3.09 9.41 23.51
CA LYS A 128 3.83 9.26 22.25
C LYS A 128 4.10 10.65 21.68
N GLU A 129 5.36 10.92 21.37
CA GLU A 129 5.79 12.16 20.72
C GLU A 129 6.68 11.87 19.51
N ASP A 130 6.56 12.70 18.48
CA ASP A 130 7.43 12.62 17.31
C ASP A 130 8.87 13.03 17.65
N CYS A 131 9.83 12.45 16.93
CA CYS A 131 11.24 12.67 17.19
C CYS A 131 11.86 13.80 16.36
N ASP A 132 12.82 14.47 16.99
CA ASP A 132 13.64 15.52 16.39
C ASP A 132 14.74 14.94 15.52
N ILE A 133 14.34 14.37 14.39
CA ILE A 133 15.24 13.85 13.36
C ILE A 133 15.01 14.67 12.09
N PRO A 134 16.04 15.25 11.45
CA PRO A 134 15.85 15.94 10.19
C PRO A 134 15.47 14.96 9.07
N ARG A 135 14.71 15.44 8.08
CA ARG A 135 14.52 14.68 6.83
C ARG A 135 15.81 14.75 6.01
N CYS A 136 16.18 13.66 5.36
CA CYS A 136 17.39 13.64 4.54
C CYS A 136 17.32 14.71 3.44
N ALA A 137 18.33 15.58 3.38
CA ALA A 137 18.43 16.59 2.34
C ALA A 137 18.57 15.88 0.99
N LYS A 138 17.75 16.28 0.01
CA LYS A 138 17.93 15.82 -1.36
C LYS A 138 19.26 16.39 -1.84
N ASP A 139 20.23 15.54 -2.13
CA ASP A 139 21.48 15.98 -2.76
C ASP A 139 21.12 16.51 -4.16
N HIS A 140 21.06 17.83 -4.29
CA HIS A 140 20.90 18.50 -5.58
C HIS A 140 22.23 18.39 -6.33
N GLY A 141 22.53 17.19 -6.82
CA GLY A 141 23.53 16.98 -7.84
C GLY A 141 23.15 17.83 -9.05
N SER A 142 23.92 18.88 -9.29
CA SER A 142 23.90 19.74 -10.47
C SER A 142 24.22 18.91 -11.72
N GLY A 143 23.23 18.15 -12.19
CA GLY A 143 23.15 17.69 -13.56
C GLY A 143 22.36 18.72 -14.33
N SER A 144 23.02 19.37 -15.29
CA SER A 144 22.43 20.32 -16.23
C SER A 144 21.12 19.77 -16.82
N LEU A 145 19.98 20.24 -16.29
CA LEU A 145 18.67 20.03 -16.87
C LEU A 145 18.46 21.07 -17.96
N THR A 146 18.90 20.75 -19.17
CA THR A 146 18.26 21.34 -20.35
C THR A 146 16.82 20.83 -20.41
N GLY A 147 15.89 21.64 -19.91
CA GLY A 147 14.45 21.58 -20.21
C GLY A 147 13.69 20.35 -19.70
N ALA A 148 13.43 20.27 -18.39
CA ALA A 148 12.33 19.44 -17.89
C ALA A 148 11.01 20.07 -18.36
N GLN A 149 10.29 19.41 -19.27
CA GLN A 149 8.96 19.87 -19.66
C GLN A 149 8.04 19.85 -18.44
N SER A 150 7.54 21.03 -18.06
CA SER A 150 6.52 21.21 -17.03
C SER A 150 5.18 20.70 -17.57
N GLY A 151 4.88 19.44 -17.34
CA GLY A 151 3.64 18.81 -17.76
C GLY A 151 3.44 17.47 -17.06
N TRP A 152 2.17 17.14 -16.79
CA TRP A 152 1.79 15.86 -16.21
C TRP A 152 2.30 14.71 -17.07
N GLN A 153 3.08 13.81 -16.48
CA GLN A 153 3.51 12.58 -17.13
C GLN A 153 2.87 11.39 -16.40
N CYS A 154 2.01 10.66 -17.10
CA CYS A 154 1.30 9.54 -16.51
C CYS A 154 2.25 8.39 -16.14
N GLY A 155 1.84 7.58 -15.16
CA GLY A 155 2.45 6.29 -14.85
C GLY A 155 3.86 6.37 -14.28
N GLN A 156 4.32 7.55 -13.86
CA GLN A 156 5.62 7.74 -13.22
C GLN A 156 5.47 7.82 -11.70
N ARG A 157 6.35 7.15 -10.97
CA ARG A 157 6.48 7.22 -9.51
C ARG A 157 7.94 7.19 -9.11
N GLU A 158 8.30 7.74 -7.95
CA GLU A 158 9.66 7.63 -7.43
C GLU A 158 9.94 6.18 -7.02
N GLU A 159 10.88 5.51 -7.69
CA GLU A 159 11.32 4.17 -7.30
C GLU A 159 12.34 4.27 -6.15
N ARG A 160 11.85 4.26 -4.91
CA ARG A 160 12.72 3.97 -3.76
C ARG A 160 12.57 2.51 -3.36
N ASN A 161 13.69 1.85 -3.05
CA ASN A 161 13.79 0.46 -2.61
C ASN A 161 13.10 0.25 -1.24
N MET A 162 11.78 0.28 -1.21
CA MET A 162 10.98 -0.17 -0.09
C MET A 162 10.70 -1.67 -0.31
N LYS A 163 11.41 -2.54 0.41
CA LYS A 163 11.24 -4.00 0.33
C LYS A 163 9.96 -4.42 1.06
N VAL A 164 9.10 -5.18 0.39
CA VAL A 164 7.78 -5.61 0.88
C VAL A 164 7.70 -7.13 1.00
N VAL A 165 7.12 -7.63 2.11
CA VAL A 165 6.82 -9.04 2.37
C VAL A 165 5.35 -9.15 2.81
N GLY A 166 4.53 -9.95 2.10
CA GLY A 166 3.25 -10.48 2.62
C GLY A 166 2.00 -9.58 2.62
N GLY A 167 1.81 -8.69 1.64
CA GLY A 167 0.65 -7.78 1.58
C GLY A 167 0.86 -6.55 2.48
N ALA A 168 1.78 -5.67 2.08
CA ALA A 168 2.31 -4.64 2.95
C ALA A 168 1.54 -3.33 2.87
N LEU A 169 1.55 -2.62 3.99
CA LEU A 169 1.26 -1.20 4.07
C LEU A 169 2.08 -0.45 3.02
N SER A 170 1.41 0.36 2.22
CA SER A 170 2.02 1.14 1.13
C SER A 170 2.01 2.62 1.47
N ALA A 171 3.06 3.31 1.05
CA ALA A 171 3.07 4.77 1.00
C ALA A 171 2.32 5.23 -0.26
N VAL A 172 1.54 6.31 -0.16
CA VAL A 172 0.80 6.87 -1.32
C VAL A 172 1.74 7.33 -2.43
N GLU A 173 2.98 7.70 -2.13
CA GLU A 173 4.01 8.09 -3.11
C GLU A 173 4.42 6.92 -4.02
N ARG A 174 4.15 5.67 -3.61
CA ARG A 174 4.33 4.47 -4.44
C ARG A 174 3.15 4.25 -5.38
N HIS A 175 1.99 4.84 -5.09
CA HIS A 175 0.79 4.79 -5.94
C HIS A 175 0.12 6.16 -5.98
N PRO A 176 0.81 7.17 -6.53
CA PRO A 176 0.41 8.58 -6.43
C PRO A 176 -0.89 8.92 -7.20
N TRP A 177 -1.40 7.95 -7.95
CA TRP A 177 -2.71 7.99 -8.62
C TRP A 177 -3.86 7.49 -7.75
N MET A 178 -3.61 6.98 -6.55
CA MET A 178 -4.67 6.48 -5.68
C MET A 178 -5.61 7.61 -5.25
N ALA A 179 -6.89 7.44 -5.55
CA ALA A 179 -7.96 8.34 -5.15
C ALA A 179 -8.90 7.65 -4.16
N ALA A 180 -9.29 8.33 -3.08
CA ALA A 180 -10.23 7.83 -2.09
C ALA A 180 -11.54 8.62 -2.16
N VAL A 181 -12.64 7.93 -2.46
CA VAL A 181 -13.98 8.50 -2.57
C VAL A 181 -14.70 8.38 -1.24
N PHE A 182 -15.19 9.50 -0.73
CA PHE A 182 -15.95 9.60 0.50
C PHE A 182 -17.35 10.13 0.24
N SER A 183 -18.30 9.66 1.02
CA SER A 183 -19.66 10.16 1.08
C SER A 183 -19.94 10.79 2.44
N ARG A 184 -20.71 11.88 2.45
CA ARG A 184 -21.10 12.58 3.68
C ARG A 184 -22.54 12.24 4.05
N SER A 185 -22.73 11.79 5.29
CA SER A 185 -24.02 11.52 5.90
C SER A 185 -24.21 12.35 7.17
N ALA A 186 -25.39 12.25 7.80
CA ALA A 186 -25.64 12.87 9.10
C ALA A 186 -24.71 12.36 10.22
N ARG A 187 -24.13 11.15 10.05
CA ARG A 187 -23.18 10.54 11.00
C ARG A 187 -21.72 10.92 10.74
N GLY A 188 -21.46 11.80 9.75
CA GLY A 188 -20.13 12.20 9.35
C GLY A 188 -19.74 11.67 7.96
N ARG A 189 -18.44 11.74 7.67
CA ARG A 189 -17.84 11.32 6.40
C ARG A 189 -17.48 9.84 6.48
N SER A 190 -17.86 9.06 5.48
CA SER A 190 -17.56 7.62 5.36
C SER A 190 -16.84 7.32 4.06
N PHE A 191 -15.77 6.52 4.15
CA PHE A 191 -15.10 5.97 2.98
C PHE A 191 -16.09 5.11 2.18
N THR A 192 -16.13 5.31 0.87
CA THR A 192 -17.06 4.63 -0.04
C THR A 192 -16.30 3.65 -0.93
N CYS A 193 -15.34 4.15 -1.71
CA CYS A 193 -14.58 3.38 -2.68
C CYS A 193 -13.19 3.98 -2.93
N GLY A 194 -12.31 3.17 -3.52
CA GLY A 194 -11.10 3.63 -4.19
C GLY A 194 -11.39 4.24 -5.56
N GLY A 195 -10.32 4.66 -6.22
CA GLY A 195 -10.34 5.30 -7.52
C GLY A 195 -8.92 5.52 -8.03
N SER A 196 -8.81 5.90 -9.29
CA SER A 196 -7.55 6.16 -9.97
C SER A 196 -7.58 7.53 -10.63
N LEU A 197 -6.62 8.40 -10.32
CA LEU A 197 -6.44 9.68 -11.00
C LEU A 197 -5.85 9.42 -12.39
N ILE A 198 -6.66 9.60 -13.44
CA ILE A 198 -6.28 9.32 -14.84
C ILE A 198 -5.88 10.59 -15.60
N SER A 199 -6.35 11.74 -15.13
CA SER A 199 -5.91 13.07 -15.54
C SER A 199 -6.10 14.02 -14.35
N PRO A 200 -5.59 15.27 -14.39
CA PRO A 200 -5.70 16.19 -13.25
C PRO A 200 -7.14 16.41 -12.78
N CYS A 201 -8.11 16.34 -13.70
CA CYS A 201 -9.51 16.65 -13.44
C CYS A 201 -10.42 15.41 -13.42
N TRP A 202 -9.89 14.20 -13.60
CA TRP A 202 -10.70 13.00 -13.80
C TRP A 202 -10.19 11.82 -12.98
N VAL A 203 -11.11 11.19 -12.25
CA VAL A 203 -10.89 9.94 -11.52
C VAL A 203 -11.76 8.84 -12.12
N LEU A 204 -11.13 7.69 -12.40
CA LEU A 204 -11.80 6.46 -12.81
C LEU A 204 -12.05 5.58 -11.58
N THR A 205 -13.23 5.00 -11.47
CA THR A 205 -13.63 4.14 -10.34
C THR A 205 -14.70 3.14 -10.81
N ALA A 206 -15.26 2.35 -9.91
CA ALA A 206 -16.32 1.38 -10.20
C ALA A 206 -17.71 2.04 -10.15
N ALA A 207 -18.64 1.54 -10.97
CA ALA A 207 -20.01 2.03 -11.02
C ALA A 207 -20.83 1.60 -9.78
N HIS A 208 -20.61 0.39 -9.26
CA HIS A 208 -21.31 -0.14 -8.09
C HIS A 208 -21.09 0.68 -6.80
N CYS A 209 -20.08 1.55 -6.79
CA CYS A 209 -19.84 2.52 -5.73
C CYS A 209 -20.98 3.56 -5.59
N PHE A 210 -21.83 3.68 -6.62
CA PHE A 210 -22.92 4.65 -6.71
C PHE A 210 -24.25 3.94 -6.99
N PRO A 211 -24.83 3.23 -6.01
CA PRO A 211 -26.05 2.43 -6.21
C PRO A 211 -27.27 3.26 -6.62
N ASP A 212 -27.30 4.56 -6.30
CA ASP A 212 -28.37 5.48 -6.71
C ASP A 212 -28.18 6.00 -8.15
N GLY A 213 -27.12 5.60 -8.84
CA GLY A 213 -26.85 5.96 -10.22
C GLY A 213 -26.79 7.49 -10.44
N THR A 214 -27.55 7.97 -11.42
CA THR A 214 -27.72 9.42 -11.72
C THR A 214 -28.43 10.21 -10.62
N LYS A 215 -29.09 9.55 -9.66
CA LYS A 215 -29.71 10.21 -8.49
C LYS A 215 -28.72 10.46 -7.35
N THR A 216 -27.47 10.00 -7.51
CA THR A 216 -26.41 10.20 -6.52
C THR A 216 -26.19 11.69 -6.24
N SER A 217 -26.25 12.08 -4.96
CA SER A 217 -26.07 13.48 -4.57
C SER A 217 -24.58 13.87 -4.57
N LEU A 218 -24.13 14.50 -5.67
CA LEU A 218 -22.71 14.87 -5.86
C LEU A 218 -22.17 15.81 -4.77
N HIS A 219 -23.00 16.69 -4.21
CA HIS A 219 -22.63 17.57 -3.10
C HIS A 219 -22.25 16.83 -1.80
N LYS A 220 -22.61 15.55 -1.68
CA LYS A 220 -22.22 14.69 -0.56
C LYS A 220 -20.92 13.93 -0.84
N LEU A 221 -20.41 13.96 -2.07
CA LEU A 221 -19.19 13.26 -2.46
C LEU A 221 -17.97 14.18 -2.34
N SER A 222 -16.89 13.62 -1.82
CA SER A 222 -15.55 14.20 -1.94
C SER A 222 -14.52 13.15 -2.31
N VAL A 223 -13.50 13.58 -3.03
CA VAL A 223 -12.38 12.75 -3.48
C VAL A 223 -11.11 13.29 -2.86
N PHE A 224 -10.34 12.41 -2.24
CA PHE A 224 -9.01 12.71 -1.72
C PHE A 224 -7.95 12.04 -2.57
N VAL A 225 -6.93 12.79 -2.98
CA VAL A 225 -5.70 12.27 -3.60
C VAL A 225 -4.51 12.55 -2.69
N GLY A 226 -3.46 11.73 -2.77
CA GLY A 226 -2.28 11.86 -1.88
C GLY A 226 -2.55 11.42 -0.44
N LYS A 227 -3.62 10.65 -0.21
CA LYS A 227 -4.02 10.14 1.10
C LYS A 227 -3.29 8.84 1.43
N ASN A 228 -2.82 8.71 2.67
CA ASN A 228 -2.17 7.48 3.15
C ASN A 228 -3.04 6.70 4.14
N ALA A 229 -3.86 7.41 4.93
CA ALA A 229 -4.77 6.81 5.89
C ALA A 229 -6.17 7.43 5.80
N ILE A 230 -7.21 6.60 5.77
CA ILE A 230 -8.61 7.05 5.57
C ILE A 230 -9.13 7.94 6.70
N ASN A 231 -8.62 7.77 7.92
CA ASN A 231 -9.09 8.46 9.12
C ASN A 231 -8.18 9.59 9.61
N GLU A 232 -7.05 9.82 8.93
CA GLU A 232 -6.13 10.92 9.25
C GLU A 232 -6.23 12.02 8.19
N THR A 233 -5.57 13.16 8.36
CA THR A 233 -5.50 14.19 7.33
C THR A 233 -4.11 14.80 7.32
N ASP A 234 -3.38 14.63 6.22
CA ASP A 234 -2.13 15.33 5.97
C ASP A 234 -2.34 16.51 5.01
N ALA A 235 -2.54 17.71 5.57
CA ALA A 235 -2.79 18.92 4.77
C ALA A 235 -1.63 19.34 3.84
N GLN A 236 -0.43 18.79 4.01
CA GLN A 236 0.72 19.10 3.15
C GLN A 236 0.75 18.21 1.89
N ARG A 237 0.17 17.01 1.96
CA ARG A 237 0.22 16.01 0.87
C ARG A 237 -1.14 15.72 0.24
N GLU A 238 -2.20 15.81 1.03
CA GLU A 238 -3.56 15.49 0.61
C GLU A 238 -4.23 16.68 -0.08
N GLN A 239 -5.01 16.38 -1.11
CA GLN A 239 -5.89 17.35 -1.74
C GLN A 239 -7.32 16.85 -1.68
N GLU A 240 -8.21 17.65 -1.05
CA GLU A 240 -9.65 17.40 -1.04
C GLU A 240 -10.29 18.08 -2.26
N LEU A 241 -10.97 17.29 -3.08
CA LEU A 241 -11.63 17.71 -4.32
C LEU A 241 -13.12 17.34 -4.25
N ARG A 242 -13.98 18.23 -4.75
CA ARG A 242 -15.41 17.99 -4.90
C ARG A 242 -15.68 17.29 -6.23
N VAL A 243 -16.75 16.51 -6.27
CA VAL A 243 -17.24 15.92 -7.52
C VAL A 243 -18.21 16.90 -8.18
N SER A 244 -17.93 17.31 -9.41
CA SER A 244 -18.82 18.18 -10.20
C SER A 244 -19.70 17.39 -11.16
N GLU A 245 -19.23 16.26 -11.67
CA GLU A 245 -19.96 15.40 -12.61
C GLU A 245 -19.63 13.92 -12.31
N LEU A 246 -20.62 13.05 -12.49
CA LEU A 246 -20.52 11.59 -12.36
C LEU A 246 -21.07 10.97 -13.64
N PHE A 247 -20.27 10.13 -14.28
CA PHE A 247 -20.68 9.33 -15.43
C PHE A 247 -20.58 7.86 -15.06
N ILE A 248 -21.71 7.16 -15.12
CA ILE A 248 -21.78 5.71 -14.98
C ILE A 248 -21.96 5.15 -16.38
N HIS A 249 -21.27 4.06 -16.69
CA HIS A 249 -21.39 3.42 -17.98
C HIS A 249 -22.84 3.04 -18.29
N GLU A 250 -23.31 3.35 -19.49
CA GLU A 250 -24.71 3.26 -19.90
C GLU A 250 -25.26 1.83 -19.89
N HIS A 251 -24.36 0.86 -20.01
CA HIS A 251 -24.66 -0.57 -19.98
C HIS A 251 -24.27 -1.25 -18.67
N PHE A 252 -23.98 -0.48 -17.61
CA PHE A 252 -23.81 -1.07 -16.28
C PHE A 252 -25.17 -1.50 -15.74
N ASP A 253 -25.31 -2.80 -15.49
CA ASP A 253 -26.43 -3.37 -14.77
C ASP A 253 -25.92 -4.43 -13.80
N ASN A 254 -26.40 -4.38 -12.56
CA ASN A 254 -26.05 -5.31 -11.49
C ASN A 254 -27.26 -6.15 -11.03
N THR A 255 -28.36 -6.14 -11.77
CA THR A 255 -29.54 -6.97 -11.47
C THR A 255 -29.21 -8.46 -11.41
N ASP A 256 -28.39 -8.94 -12.35
CA ASP A 256 -27.96 -10.34 -12.44
C ASP A 256 -26.72 -10.66 -11.60
N GLY A 257 -26.17 -9.67 -10.89
CA GLY A 257 -24.99 -9.86 -10.02
C GLY A 257 -23.67 -10.11 -10.77
N ASN A 258 -23.64 -9.96 -12.11
CA ASN A 258 -22.44 -10.18 -12.92
C ASN A 258 -21.50 -8.96 -13.00
N TYR A 259 -21.94 -7.77 -12.58
CA TYR A 259 -21.15 -6.52 -12.59
C TYR A 259 -20.51 -6.21 -13.96
N ASN A 260 -21.15 -6.58 -15.07
CA ASN A 260 -20.64 -6.22 -16.39
C ASN A 260 -20.70 -4.69 -16.58
N ASN A 261 -19.69 -4.12 -17.22
CA ASN A 261 -19.53 -2.67 -17.39
C ASN A 261 -19.44 -1.87 -16.08
N ASP A 262 -18.88 -2.46 -15.02
CA ASP A 262 -18.72 -1.80 -13.72
C ASP A 262 -17.59 -0.75 -13.73
N ILE A 263 -17.87 0.40 -14.33
CA ILE A 263 -16.95 1.52 -14.48
C ILE A 263 -17.68 2.87 -14.42
N ALA A 264 -17.06 3.83 -13.75
CA ALA A 264 -17.57 5.19 -13.62
C ALA A 264 -16.44 6.23 -13.64
N LEU A 265 -16.76 7.43 -14.09
CA LEU A 265 -15.89 8.60 -14.11
C LEU A 265 -16.41 9.68 -13.17
N LEU A 266 -15.50 10.26 -12.40
CA LEU A 266 -15.74 11.42 -11.56
C LEU A 266 -14.95 12.60 -12.12
N LYS A 267 -15.64 13.69 -12.43
CA LYS A 267 -15.00 14.97 -12.69
C LYS A 267 -14.78 15.68 -11.36
N ILE A 268 -13.53 15.99 -11.06
CA ILE A 268 -13.12 16.53 -9.77
C ILE A 268 -12.65 17.98 -9.89
N ARG A 269 -13.00 18.80 -8.90
CA ARG A 269 -12.54 20.19 -8.79
C ARG A 269 -12.31 20.56 -7.33
N SER A 270 -11.27 21.34 -7.08
CA SER A 270 -11.04 21.98 -5.79
C SER A 270 -12.11 23.05 -5.51
N PRO A 271 -12.24 23.52 -4.25
CA PRO A 271 -13.20 24.57 -3.90
C PRO A 271 -13.00 25.89 -4.68
N ASP A 272 -11.77 26.20 -5.07
CA ASP A 272 -11.37 27.34 -5.92
C ASP A 272 -11.48 27.04 -7.43
N GLY A 273 -12.01 25.87 -7.82
CA GLY A 273 -12.34 25.54 -9.20
C GLY A 273 -11.20 24.98 -10.04
N HIS A 274 -10.03 24.72 -9.45
CA HIS A 274 -8.89 24.07 -10.12
C HIS A 274 -8.99 22.55 -10.06
N CYS A 275 -8.16 21.87 -10.86
CA CYS A 275 -8.03 20.42 -10.82
C CYS A 275 -6.96 20.00 -9.79
N ALA A 276 -6.70 18.70 -9.65
CA ALA A 276 -5.60 18.21 -8.82
C ALA A 276 -4.28 18.87 -9.26
N LYS A 277 -3.40 19.16 -8.29
CA LYS A 277 -2.06 19.70 -8.51
C LYS A 277 -1.05 18.58 -8.37
N GLU A 278 -0.07 18.51 -9.27
CA GLU A 278 0.93 17.44 -9.25
C GLU A 278 1.85 17.59 -8.04
N SER A 279 2.20 16.47 -7.42
CA SER A 279 3.19 16.38 -6.33
C SER A 279 3.85 15.00 -6.33
N SER A 280 4.75 14.73 -5.38
CA SER A 280 5.30 13.38 -5.19
C SER A 280 4.25 12.35 -4.76
N SER A 281 3.14 12.79 -4.16
CA SER A 281 2.02 11.96 -3.68
C SER A 281 0.79 12.01 -4.61
N VAL A 282 0.80 12.88 -5.63
CA VAL A 282 -0.32 13.09 -6.54
C VAL A 282 0.18 13.14 -7.98
N LYS A 283 -0.05 12.06 -8.73
CA LYS A 283 0.29 11.91 -10.15
C LYS A 283 -0.80 11.12 -10.86
N THR A 284 -0.83 11.16 -12.18
CA THR A 284 -1.78 10.38 -12.97
C THR A 284 -1.21 9.00 -13.31
N VAL A 285 -2.09 8.01 -13.42
CA VAL A 285 -1.75 6.69 -14.01
C VAL A 285 -2.01 6.72 -15.51
N CYS A 286 -1.23 5.98 -16.30
CA CYS A 286 -1.51 5.87 -17.73
C CYS A 286 -2.71 4.96 -17.99
N ILE A 287 -3.47 5.23 -19.05
CA ILE A 287 -4.49 4.32 -19.55
C ILE A 287 -3.89 3.49 -20.69
N PRO A 288 -4.09 2.16 -20.71
CA PRO A 288 -3.64 1.32 -21.81
C PRO A 288 -4.41 1.67 -23.11
N GLU A 289 -3.76 1.49 -24.26
CA GLU A 289 -4.42 1.70 -25.56
C GLU A 289 -5.64 0.79 -25.73
N ALA A 290 -6.53 1.18 -26.64
CA ALA A 290 -7.73 0.40 -26.94
C ALA A 290 -7.38 -1.07 -27.26
N HIS A 291 -8.03 -1.99 -26.55
CA HIS A 291 -7.83 -3.44 -26.67
C HIS A 291 -6.40 -3.95 -26.38
N GLN A 292 -5.52 -3.13 -25.81
CA GLN A 292 -4.22 -3.59 -25.34
C GLN A 292 -4.40 -4.63 -24.24
N SER A 293 -3.85 -5.82 -24.46
CA SER A 293 -3.86 -6.92 -23.50
C SER A 293 -2.45 -7.25 -23.02
N LEU A 294 -2.37 -7.81 -21.81
CA LEU A 294 -1.15 -8.38 -21.26
C LEU A 294 -1.27 -9.90 -21.22
N SER A 295 -0.13 -10.58 -21.30
CA SER A 295 -0.09 -12.04 -21.17
C SER A 295 -0.48 -12.49 -19.77
N ALA A 296 -1.13 -13.65 -19.67
CA ALA A 296 -1.31 -14.33 -18.39
C ALA A 296 0.04 -14.54 -17.69
N GLY A 297 0.04 -14.50 -16.36
CA GLY A 297 1.25 -14.55 -15.53
C GLY A 297 1.96 -13.20 -15.36
N THR A 298 1.54 -12.14 -16.06
CA THR A 298 2.09 -10.79 -15.85
C THR A 298 1.82 -10.35 -14.42
N SER A 299 2.88 -9.88 -13.74
CA SER A 299 2.78 -9.39 -12.37
C SER A 299 2.31 -7.94 -12.34
N CYS A 300 1.28 -7.69 -11.54
CA CYS A 300 0.61 -6.41 -11.36
C CYS A 300 0.46 -6.11 -9.87
N GLU A 301 0.09 -4.88 -9.55
CA GLU A 301 -0.10 -4.39 -8.18
C GLU A 301 -1.54 -3.89 -8.03
N VAL A 302 -2.21 -4.31 -6.96
CA VAL A 302 -3.51 -3.80 -6.53
C VAL A 302 -3.29 -2.92 -5.32
N THR A 303 -3.99 -1.80 -5.25
CA THR A 303 -3.96 -0.94 -4.06
C THR A 303 -5.33 -0.47 -3.62
N GLY A 304 -5.49 -0.31 -2.32
CA GLY A 304 -6.69 0.27 -1.74
C GLY A 304 -6.68 0.32 -0.23
N TYR A 305 -7.84 0.66 0.32
CA TYR A 305 -8.10 0.79 1.77
C TYR A 305 -9.04 -0.30 2.25
N GLY A 306 -9.14 -1.40 1.50
CA GLY A 306 -10.03 -2.52 1.78
C GLY A 306 -9.73 -3.24 3.08
N ARG A 307 -10.61 -4.17 3.43
CA ARG A 307 -10.46 -5.03 4.60
C ARG A 307 -9.24 -5.91 4.43
N GLU A 308 -8.54 -6.15 5.54
CA GLU A 308 -7.33 -6.96 5.53
C GLU A 308 -7.64 -8.46 5.38
N GLN A 309 -8.82 -8.88 5.83
CA GLN A 309 -9.31 -10.25 5.79
C GLN A 309 -10.83 -10.29 5.70
N GLU A 310 -11.36 -11.38 5.15
CA GLU A 310 -12.78 -11.68 5.16
C GLU A 310 -13.29 -11.76 6.62
N GLY A 311 -14.42 -11.12 6.93
CA GLY A 311 -15.03 -11.14 8.26
C GLY A 311 -14.62 -10.01 9.22
N LEU A 312 -13.61 -9.19 8.90
CA LEU A 312 -13.32 -7.99 9.69
C LEU A 312 -14.43 -6.94 9.52
N TRP A 313 -14.86 -6.31 10.62
CA TRP A 313 -15.91 -5.28 10.58
C TRP A 313 -15.38 -3.87 10.24
N TYR A 314 -14.06 -3.69 10.17
CA TYR A 314 -13.39 -2.41 9.89
C TYR A 314 -12.50 -2.52 8.64
N TYR A 315 -12.40 -1.41 7.89
CA TYR A 315 -11.48 -1.24 6.76
C TYR A 315 -10.04 -1.06 7.22
N SER A 316 -9.04 -1.37 6.38
CA SER A 316 -7.66 -1.00 6.73
C SER A 316 -7.58 0.52 6.83
N GLN A 317 -7.04 1.01 7.94
CA GLN A 317 -6.92 2.45 8.15
C GLN A 317 -5.92 3.08 7.19
N TYR A 318 -4.98 2.28 6.66
CA TYR A 318 -3.86 2.71 5.86
C TYR A 318 -3.92 2.08 4.48
N LEU A 319 -3.35 2.77 3.49
CA LEU A 319 -3.21 2.26 2.12
C LEU A 319 -2.39 0.97 2.13
N ARG A 320 -2.86 -0.02 1.39
CA ARG A 320 -2.18 -1.31 1.23
C ARG A 320 -1.92 -1.59 -0.24
N GLU A 321 -0.89 -2.41 -0.47
CA GLU A 321 -0.61 -2.98 -1.77
C GLU A 321 -0.50 -4.51 -1.72
N ALA A 322 -0.95 -5.15 -2.79
CA ALA A 322 -0.77 -6.57 -3.03
C ALA A 322 -0.21 -6.80 -4.43
N LYS A 323 0.71 -7.75 -4.56
CA LYS A 323 1.17 -8.23 -5.86
C LYS A 323 0.31 -9.40 -6.30
N VAL A 324 -0.23 -9.30 -7.51
CA VAL A 324 -1.09 -10.31 -8.12
C VAL A 324 -0.55 -10.63 -9.51
N ASN A 325 -0.86 -11.81 -10.01
CA ASN A 325 -0.59 -12.18 -11.39
C ASN A 325 -1.91 -12.22 -12.15
N LEU A 326 -1.89 -11.77 -13.41
CA LEU A 326 -3.04 -11.91 -14.30
C LEU A 326 -3.28 -13.39 -14.63
N LEU A 327 -4.54 -13.81 -14.60
CA LEU A 327 -4.96 -15.11 -15.11
C LEU A 327 -5.51 -14.96 -16.54
N SER A 328 -5.48 -16.03 -17.32
CA SER A 328 -6.07 -16.03 -18.66
C SER A 328 -7.59 -16.02 -18.60
N GLN A 329 -8.22 -15.39 -19.60
CA GLN A 329 -9.67 -15.34 -19.77
C GLN A 329 -10.30 -16.73 -19.62
N ASP A 330 -9.77 -17.71 -20.35
CA ASP A 330 -10.28 -19.10 -20.39
C ASP A 330 -10.30 -19.79 -19.02
N VAL A 331 -9.36 -19.42 -18.13
CA VAL A 331 -9.31 -19.98 -16.76
C VAL A 331 -10.43 -19.38 -15.93
N CYS A 332 -10.65 -18.07 -16.03
CA CYS A 332 -11.65 -17.39 -15.21
C CYS A 332 -13.07 -17.63 -15.69
N SER A 333 -13.28 -17.85 -16.99
CA SER A 333 -14.56 -18.30 -17.55
C SER A 333 -14.80 -19.81 -17.40
N SER A 334 -13.87 -20.57 -16.81
CA SER A 334 -14.07 -22.01 -16.62
C SER A 334 -15.16 -22.27 -15.56
N LYS A 335 -15.79 -23.44 -15.65
CA LYS A 335 -16.86 -23.86 -14.75
C LYS A 335 -16.40 -23.93 -13.28
N GLU A 336 -15.14 -24.23 -13.07
CA GLU A 336 -14.51 -24.30 -11.75
C GLU A 336 -14.36 -22.91 -11.11
N TYR A 337 -14.32 -21.85 -11.92
CA TYR A 337 -14.17 -20.46 -11.50
C TYR A 337 -15.52 -19.73 -11.53
N TYR A 338 -15.76 -18.91 -12.55
CA TYR A 338 -16.93 -18.03 -12.62
C TYR A 338 -17.93 -18.38 -13.72
N ASP A 339 -17.60 -19.34 -14.59
CA ASP A 339 -18.48 -19.81 -15.67
C ASP A 339 -19.07 -18.62 -16.47
N SER A 340 -20.38 -18.58 -16.63
CA SER A 340 -21.14 -17.57 -17.37
C SER A 340 -21.17 -16.17 -16.73
N MET A 341 -20.71 -16.02 -15.48
CA MET A 341 -20.65 -14.70 -14.81
C MET A 341 -19.46 -13.85 -15.29
N PHE A 342 -18.44 -14.48 -15.89
CA PHE A 342 -17.24 -13.80 -16.35
C PHE A 342 -17.35 -13.42 -17.83
N THR A 343 -17.10 -12.15 -18.14
CA THR A 343 -17.28 -11.58 -19.49
C THR A 343 -15.97 -11.08 -20.08
N ASP A 344 -15.95 -10.80 -21.39
CA ASP A 344 -14.78 -10.26 -22.10
C ASP A 344 -14.38 -8.82 -21.67
N ASN A 345 -15.26 -8.19 -20.90
CA ASN A 345 -15.08 -6.88 -20.29
C ASN A 345 -14.39 -6.93 -18.93
N MET A 346 -14.03 -8.12 -18.47
CA MET A 346 -13.39 -8.36 -17.19
C MET A 346 -11.97 -8.90 -17.39
N LEU A 347 -11.19 -8.78 -16.33
CA LEU A 347 -9.96 -9.53 -16.14
C LEU A 347 -9.95 -10.04 -14.71
N CYS A 348 -9.15 -11.06 -14.47
CA CYS A 348 -8.99 -11.66 -13.16
C CYS A 348 -7.52 -11.74 -12.80
N ALA A 349 -7.23 -11.55 -11.52
CA ALA A 349 -5.88 -11.62 -11.00
C ALA A 349 -5.91 -12.15 -9.57
N GLY A 350 -4.89 -12.91 -9.19
CA GLY A 350 -4.74 -13.44 -7.83
C GLY A 350 -3.28 -13.57 -7.45
N SER A 351 -2.96 -13.68 -6.16
CA SER A 351 -1.57 -13.90 -5.76
C SER A 351 -1.10 -15.30 -6.18
N PRO A 352 0.20 -15.47 -6.51
CA PRO A 352 0.76 -16.76 -6.93
C PRO A 352 0.58 -17.90 -5.91
N ASP A 353 0.44 -17.56 -4.64
CA ASP A 353 0.30 -18.45 -3.49
C ASP A 353 -1.11 -18.43 -2.87
N TRP A 354 -2.07 -17.72 -3.47
CA TRP A 354 -3.41 -17.47 -2.95
C TRP A 354 -3.46 -16.84 -1.54
N SER A 355 -2.36 -16.24 -1.06
CA SER A 355 -2.32 -15.56 0.24
C SER A 355 -2.89 -14.14 0.23
N ALA A 356 -3.00 -13.49 -0.95
CA ALA A 356 -3.43 -12.10 -1.08
C ALA A 356 -4.28 -11.86 -2.34
N ASP A 357 -5.34 -11.07 -2.20
CA ASP A 357 -6.27 -10.69 -3.27
C ASP A 357 -6.96 -9.37 -2.93
N ALA A 358 -7.58 -8.71 -3.92
CA ALA A 358 -8.45 -7.56 -3.67
C ALA A 358 -9.60 -7.98 -2.75
N CYS A 359 -9.82 -7.23 -1.67
CA CYS A 359 -10.82 -7.57 -0.66
C CYS A 359 -11.92 -6.50 -0.59
N LYS A 360 -12.99 -6.76 0.16
CA LYS A 360 -14.08 -5.80 0.35
C LYS A 360 -13.53 -4.45 0.84
N GLY A 361 -13.79 -3.39 0.08
CA GLY A 361 -13.33 -2.02 0.36
C GLY A 361 -12.17 -1.52 -0.51
N ASP A 362 -11.61 -2.37 -1.37
CA ASP A 362 -10.73 -1.93 -2.46
C ASP A 362 -11.53 -1.55 -3.72
N SER A 363 -12.85 -1.75 -3.71
CA SER A 363 -13.80 -1.42 -4.79
C SER A 363 -13.50 -0.07 -5.45
N GLY A 364 -13.41 -0.07 -6.78
CA GLY A 364 -13.06 1.11 -7.57
C GLY A 364 -11.57 1.47 -7.59
N GLY A 365 -10.75 0.83 -6.76
CA GLY A 365 -9.30 1.01 -6.71
C GLY A 365 -8.58 0.48 -7.95
N PRO A 366 -7.29 0.84 -8.12
CA PRO A 366 -6.53 0.46 -9.30
C PRO A 366 -5.94 -0.96 -9.21
N LEU A 367 -5.97 -1.67 -10.34
CA LEU A 367 -5.01 -2.71 -10.68
C LEU A 367 -4.05 -2.15 -11.73
N VAL A 368 -2.80 -1.95 -11.33
CA VAL A 368 -1.77 -1.39 -12.20
C VAL A 368 -0.72 -2.42 -12.59
N CYS A 369 -0.23 -2.32 -13.82
CA CYS A 369 0.84 -3.17 -14.33
C CYS A 369 1.94 -2.29 -14.94
N ARG A 370 3.20 -2.64 -14.69
CA ARG A 370 4.34 -1.92 -15.27
C ARG A 370 4.57 -2.40 -16.71
N VAL A 371 4.60 -1.47 -17.65
CA VAL A 371 4.93 -1.72 -19.06
C VAL A 371 6.10 -0.80 -19.42
N ARG A 372 7.28 -1.38 -19.61
CA ARG A 372 8.55 -0.65 -19.75
C ARG A 372 8.81 0.23 -18.50
N GLU A 373 8.97 1.54 -18.67
CA GLU A 373 9.25 2.49 -17.58
C GLU A 373 8.01 3.23 -17.06
N ARG A 374 6.80 2.85 -17.50
CA ARG A 374 5.55 3.48 -17.07
C ARG A 374 4.59 2.45 -16.46
N VAL A 375 3.72 2.95 -15.60
CA VAL A 375 2.68 2.17 -14.93
C VAL A 375 1.32 2.49 -15.55
N PHE A 376 0.59 1.44 -15.92
CA PHE A 376 -0.68 1.53 -16.63
C PHE A 376 -1.80 0.90 -15.80
N LEU A 377 -2.99 1.50 -15.85
CA LEU A 377 -4.20 1.04 -15.20
C LEU A 377 -4.92 0.01 -16.08
N PHE A 378 -4.66 -1.27 -15.85
CA PHE A 378 -5.29 -2.33 -16.64
C PHE A 378 -6.65 -2.75 -16.09
N GLY A 379 -6.87 -2.61 -14.78
CA GLY A 379 -8.11 -3.01 -14.12
C GLY A 379 -8.63 -1.99 -13.12
N VAL A 380 -9.95 -1.96 -12.95
CA VAL A 380 -10.64 -1.32 -11.82
C VAL A 380 -11.20 -2.43 -10.93
N VAL A 381 -10.87 -2.44 -9.64
CA VAL A 381 -11.37 -3.43 -8.68
C VAL A 381 -12.90 -3.41 -8.68
N SER A 382 -13.54 -4.53 -8.98
CA SER A 382 -14.99 -4.61 -9.15
C SER A 382 -15.62 -5.54 -8.11
N TRP A 383 -15.40 -6.85 -8.21
CA TRP A 383 -16.01 -7.84 -7.33
C TRP A 383 -15.11 -9.06 -7.10
N GLY A 384 -15.53 -9.93 -6.19
CA GLY A 384 -14.84 -11.18 -5.86
C GLY A 384 -15.62 -12.00 -4.83
N GLU A 385 -15.44 -13.31 -4.84
CA GLU A 385 -16.06 -14.22 -3.87
C GLU A 385 -15.13 -14.43 -2.67
N GLY A 386 -15.24 -13.56 -1.68
CA GLY A 386 -14.36 -13.57 -0.51
C GLY A 386 -13.02 -12.87 -0.78
N CYS A 387 -12.10 -12.97 0.17
CA CYS A 387 -10.76 -12.38 0.03
C CYS A 387 -9.75 -13.52 -0.01
N SER A 388 -9.05 -13.68 -1.14
CA SER A 388 -8.01 -14.70 -1.32
C SER A 388 -8.49 -16.15 -1.20
N ARG A 389 -9.65 -16.48 -1.78
CA ARG A 389 -10.13 -17.88 -1.82
C ARG A 389 -9.51 -18.62 -3.01
N GLN A 390 -9.06 -19.85 -2.77
CA GLN A 390 -8.53 -20.70 -3.83
C GLN A 390 -9.60 -20.89 -4.92
N PHE A 391 -9.21 -20.72 -6.19
CA PHE A 391 -10.11 -20.77 -7.37
C PHE A 391 -11.15 -19.63 -7.45
N ARG A 392 -10.97 -18.55 -6.70
CA ARG A 392 -11.83 -17.36 -6.74
C ARG A 392 -10.97 -16.09 -6.73
N PRO A 393 -10.23 -15.80 -7.81
CA PRO A 393 -9.38 -14.62 -7.92
C PRO A 393 -10.22 -13.35 -8.04
N GLY A 394 -9.71 -12.21 -7.57
CA GLY A 394 -10.36 -10.92 -7.73
C GLY A 394 -10.71 -10.64 -9.20
N VAL A 395 -11.88 -10.05 -9.41
CA VAL A 395 -12.40 -9.67 -10.73
C VAL A 395 -12.37 -8.16 -10.85
N TYR A 396 -11.85 -7.71 -11.99
CA TYR A 396 -11.61 -6.30 -12.28
C TYR A 396 -12.23 -5.96 -13.63
N THR A 397 -12.75 -4.74 -13.76
CA THR A 397 -13.20 -4.22 -15.04
C THR A 397 -12.00 -3.94 -15.94
N LYS A 398 -11.97 -4.50 -17.15
CA LYS A 398 -10.84 -4.42 -18.10
C LYS A 398 -10.80 -3.06 -18.80
N VAL A 399 -9.95 -2.16 -18.32
CA VAL A 399 -9.94 -0.73 -18.71
C VAL A 399 -9.71 -0.51 -20.20
N SER A 400 -8.89 -1.33 -20.85
CA SER A 400 -8.59 -1.23 -22.29
C SER A 400 -9.84 -1.34 -23.18
N ASN A 401 -10.91 -1.99 -22.71
CA ASN A 401 -12.16 -2.10 -23.46
C ASN A 401 -12.99 -0.80 -23.41
N TYR A 402 -12.71 0.08 -22.45
CA TYR A 402 -13.44 1.33 -22.23
C TYR A 402 -12.66 2.56 -22.68
N TYR A 403 -11.55 2.40 -23.40
CA TYR A 403 -10.70 3.49 -23.86
C TYR A 403 -11.50 4.60 -24.58
N ASN A 404 -12.34 4.21 -25.55
CA ASN A 404 -13.16 5.14 -26.32
C ASN A 404 -14.24 5.81 -25.46
N TRP A 405 -14.86 5.07 -24.55
CA TRP A 405 -15.86 5.61 -23.62
C TRP A 405 -15.21 6.65 -22.69
N ILE A 406 -14.00 6.37 -22.17
CA ILE A 406 -13.25 7.31 -21.35
C ILE A 406 -12.93 8.58 -22.14
N LEU A 407 -12.43 8.46 -23.38
CA LEU A 407 -12.18 9.63 -24.23
C LEU A 407 -13.43 10.45 -24.48
N GLU A 408 -14.55 9.81 -24.85
CA GLU A 408 -15.82 10.47 -25.13
C GLU A 408 -16.33 11.27 -23.92
N LYS A 409 -16.37 10.65 -22.74
CA LYS A 409 -16.91 11.30 -21.54
C LYS A 409 -15.98 12.37 -20.97
N THR A 410 -14.67 12.19 -21.10
CA THR A 410 -13.69 13.13 -20.55
C THR A 410 -13.38 14.30 -21.48
N GLY A 411 -13.55 14.12 -22.79
CA GLY A 411 -13.13 15.08 -23.81
C GLY A 411 -11.61 15.22 -23.95
N LEU A 412 -10.84 14.27 -23.41
CA LEU A 412 -9.38 14.25 -23.56
C LEU A 412 -9.00 13.93 -25.01
N LEU A 413 -7.87 14.47 -25.48
CA LEU A 413 -7.40 14.23 -26.86
C LEU A 413 -6.64 12.90 -27.01
N SER A 414 -6.00 12.44 -25.93
CA SER A 414 -5.29 11.17 -25.80
C SER A 414 -5.21 10.77 -24.32
N LEU A 415 -5.08 9.48 -24.03
CA LEU A 415 -4.93 8.94 -22.66
C LEU A 415 -3.54 8.31 -22.38
N SER A 416 -2.60 8.39 -23.33
CA SER A 416 -1.24 7.80 -23.28
C SER A 416 -0.08 8.80 -23.28
#